data_AF-L9ZIA5-F1
#
_entry.id   AF-L9ZIA5-F1
#
_cell.length_a   1.000
_cell.length_b   1.000
_cell.length_c   1.000
_cell.angle_alpha   90.00
_cell.angle_beta   90.00
_cell.angle_gamma   90.00
#
_symmetry.space_group_name_H-M   'P 1'
#
loop_
_entity.id
_entity.type
_entity.pdbx_description
1 polymer ?
#
loop_
_entity_poly.entity_id
_entity_poly.type
_entity_poly.pdbx_seq_one_letter_code
_entity_poly.pdbx_strand_id
1 'polypeptide(L)'
;MPENDRLNGCLDEINLEFVEQEATPRLLMKLSIQLHLAGLSLSNTVSVLEVFGVKRARSTVHNWVHKADLQPESGRGPDHVAVDETVIRLNDE
;
A
#
# COMPACT_ATOMS: atom_id res chain seq x y z
N MET A 1 -2.26 -5.17 24.79
CA MET A 1 -2.79 -5.42 23.44
C MET A 1 -3.31 -4.10 22.94
N PRO A 2 -2.82 -3.51 21.84
CA PRO A 2 -3.51 -2.39 21.21
C PRO A 2 -4.55 -2.95 20.22
N GLU A 3 -5.77 -2.53 20.47
CA GLU A 3 -7.00 -2.89 19.80
C GLU A 3 -7.11 -2.06 18.51
N ASN A 4 -7.45 -2.71 17.39
CA ASN A 4 -8.05 -2.24 16.13
C ASN A 4 -8.26 -0.72 15.82
N ASP A 5 -7.38 0.20 16.21
CA ASP A 5 -7.47 1.63 15.85
C ASP A 5 -7.18 1.90 14.36
N ARG A 6 -6.59 0.91 13.66
CA ARG A 6 -6.13 1.05 12.26
C ARG A 6 -7.26 1.23 11.25
N LEU A 7 -8.50 0.91 11.59
CA LEU A 7 -9.66 1.09 10.71
C LEU A 7 -10.27 2.49 10.79
N ASN A 8 -9.87 3.32 11.75
CA ASN A 8 -10.37 4.69 11.89
C ASN A 8 -9.57 5.72 11.08
N GLY A 9 -8.43 5.31 10.48
CA GLY A 9 -7.63 6.15 9.59
C GLY A 9 -8.39 6.42 8.31
N CYS A 10 -8.80 7.68 8.11
CA CYS A 10 -9.51 8.13 6.91
C CYS A 10 -8.66 7.86 5.66
N LEU A 11 -9.30 7.52 4.52
CA LEU A 11 -8.62 7.40 3.23
C LEU A 11 -7.79 8.66 2.91
N ASP A 12 -8.21 9.83 3.40
CA ASP A 12 -7.49 11.10 3.24
C ASP A 12 -6.11 11.13 3.88
N GLU A 13 -5.88 10.40 4.98
CA GLU A 13 -4.59 10.38 5.70
C GLU A 13 -3.50 9.60 4.95
N ILE A 14 -3.91 8.70 4.04
CA ILE A 14 -2.98 7.97 3.18
C ILE A 14 -2.50 8.91 2.07
N ASN A 15 -1.31 9.49 2.24
CA ASN A 15 -0.66 10.26 1.19
C ASN A 15 -0.06 9.32 0.12
N LEU A 16 -0.30 9.62 -1.15
CA LEU A 16 0.20 8.86 -2.31
C LEU A 16 1.13 9.70 -3.20
N GLU A 17 1.69 10.81 -2.70
CA GLU A 17 2.67 11.64 -3.42
C GLU A 17 3.92 10.84 -3.86
N PHE A 18 4.20 9.69 -3.24
CA PHE A 18 5.28 8.82 -3.68
C PHE A 18 4.92 7.92 -4.88
N VAL A 19 3.67 7.93 -5.36
CA VAL A 19 3.15 7.03 -6.41
C VAL A 19 2.61 7.76 -7.64
N GLU A 20 3.15 8.94 -7.95
CA GLU A 20 2.63 9.82 -9.01
C GLU A 20 2.48 9.19 -10.41
N GLN A 21 3.06 8.02 -10.67
CA GLN A 21 3.13 7.42 -12.01
C GLN A 21 2.47 6.04 -12.15
N GLU A 22 1.61 5.62 -11.22
CA GLU A 22 0.88 4.38 -11.42
C GLU A 22 -0.43 4.55 -12.19
N ALA A 23 -0.65 3.63 -13.14
CA ALA A 23 -1.91 3.53 -13.88
C ALA A 23 -3.12 3.11 -13.00
N THR A 24 -2.91 2.79 -11.72
CA THR A 24 -4.02 2.48 -10.80
C THR A 24 -4.64 3.78 -10.30
N PRO A 25 -5.98 3.92 -10.34
CA PRO A 25 -6.65 5.03 -9.69
C PRO A 25 -6.25 5.16 -8.21
N ARG A 26 -5.87 6.37 -7.77
CA ARG A 26 -5.42 6.64 -6.39
C ARG A 26 -6.40 6.13 -5.32
N LEU A 27 -7.71 6.19 -5.58
CA LEU A 27 -8.73 5.65 -4.68
C LEU A 27 -8.58 4.15 -4.43
N LEU A 28 -8.30 3.37 -5.48
CA LEU A 28 -8.12 1.92 -5.37
C LEU A 28 -6.82 1.55 -4.67
N MET A 29 -5.79 2.38 -4.83
CA MET A 29 -4.53 2.23 -4.09
C MET A 29 -4.76 2.46 -2.59
N LYS A 30 -5.38 3.57 -2.21
CA LYS A 30 -5.72 3.86 -0.80
C LYS A 30 -6.61 2.77 -0.20
N LEU A 31 -7.61 2.30 -0.95
CA LEU A 31 -8.48 1.20 -0.54
C LEU A 31 -7.67 -0.08 -0.29
N SER A 32 -6.76 -0.46 -1.20
CA SER A 32 -5.96 -1.66 -1.03
C SER A 32 -5.00 -1.59 0.15
N ILE A 33 -4.45 -0.41 0.44
CA ILE A 33 -3.62 -0.17 1.63
C ILE A 33 -4.48 -0.36 2.88
N GLN A 34 -5.64 0.29 2.96
CA GLN A 34 -6.56 0.14 4.11
C GLN A 34 -6.98 -1.31 4.33
N LEU A 35 -7.37 -2.02 3.28
CA LEU A 35 -7.79 -3.42 3.39
C LEU A 35 -6.68 -4.30 3.97
N HIS A 36 -5.43 -4.10 3.52
CA HIS A 36 -4.31 -4.86 4.07
C HIS A 36 -4.01 -4.48 5.53
N LEU A 37 -4.03 -3.19 5.87
CA LEU A 37 -3.85 -2.69 7.24
C LEU A 37 -4.97 -3.17 8.19
N ALA A 38 -6.18 -3.38 7.67
CA ALA A 38 -7.33 -3.99 8.35
C ALA A 38 -7.17 -5.49 8.62
N GLY A 39 -6.08 -6.12 8.15
CA GLY A 39 -5.79 -7.54 8.35
C GLY A 39 -6.20 -8.44 7.18
N LEU A 40 -6.63 -7.91 6.02
CA LEU A 40 -6.78 -8.76 4.84
C LEU A 40 -5.42 -9.24 4.34
N SER A 41 -5.38 -10.46 3.83
CA SER A 41 -4.20 -10.97 3.12
C SER A 41 -3.97 -10.20 1.82
N LEU A 42 -2.72 -10.09 1.37
CA LEU A 42 -2.38 -9.47 0.08
C LEU A 42 -3.12 -10.11 -1.10
N SER A 43 -3.30 -11.44 -1.07
CA SER A 43 -4.07 -12.16 -2.10
C SER A 43 -5.53 -11.71 -2.13
N ASN A 44 -6.17 -11.58 -0.96
CA ASN A 44 -7.56 -11.14 -0.87
C ASN A 44 -7.69 -9.67 -1.31
N THR A 45 -6.74 -8.82 -0.94
CA THR A 45 -6.69 -7.42 -1.39
C THR A 45 -6.56 -7.32 -2.92
N VAL A 46 -5.73 -8.16 -3.54
CA VAL A 46 -5.63 -8.25 -5.01
C VAL A 46 -6.94 -8.71 -5.63
N SER A 47 -7.59 -9.74 -5.07
CA SER A 47 -8.91 -10.18 -5.57
C SER A 47 -9.97 -9.09 -5.52
N VAL A 48 -9.94 -8.22 -4.49
CA VAL A 48 -10.83 -7.05 -4.43
C VAL A 48 -10.52 -6.05 -5.55
N LEU A 49 -9.24 -5.78 -5.85
CA LEU A 49 -8.86 -4.91 -6.97
C LEU A 49 -9.32 -5.47 -8.32
N GLU A 50 -9.27 -6.79 -8.50
CA GLU A 50 -9.73 -7.44 -9.72
C GLU A 50 -11.24 -7.26 -9.95
N VAL A 51 -12.04 -7.19 -8.88
CA VAL A 51 -13.48 -6.87 -8.97
C VAL A 51 -13.71 -5.47 -9.57
N PHE A 52 -12.79 -4.53 -9.33
CA PHE A 52 -12.80 -3.21 -9.94
C PHE A 52 -12.12 -3.17 -11.33
N GLY A 53 -11.77 -4.32 -11.90
CA GLY A 53 -11.10 -4.43 -13.20
C GLY A 53 -9.60 -4.12 -13.14
N VAL A 54 -9.02 -3.98 -11.95
CA VAL A 54 -7.59 -3.67 -11.76
C VAL A 54 -6.84 -4.95 -11.42
N LYS A 55 -6.06 -5.44 -12.38
CA LYS A 55 -5.16 -6.57 -12.17
C LYS A 55 -3.80 -6.07 -11.70
N ARG A 56 -3.39 -6.46 -10.49
CA ARG A 56 -2.08 -6.11 -9.91
C ARG A 56 -1.46 -7.32 -9.24
N ALA A 57 -0.13 -7.36 -9.26
CA ALA A 57 0.60 -8.35 -8.50
C ALA A 57 0.50 -8.04 -7.00
N ARG A 58 0.57 -9.09 -6.16
CA ARG A 58 0.62 -8.93 -4.70
C ARG A 58 1.79 -8.05 -4.25
N SER A 59 2.91 -8.11 -4.97
CA SER A 59 4.09 -7.27 -4.74
C SER A 59 3.81 -5.77 -4.93
N THR A 60 2.93 -5.41 -5.88
CA THR A 60 2.52 -4.02 -6.08
C THR A 60 1.73 -3.50 -4.89
N VAL A 61 0.76 -4.28 -4.40
CA VAL A 61 -0.03 -3.92 -3.21
C VAL A 61 0.88 -3.83 -1.97
N HIS A 62 1.81 -4.78 -1.82
CA HIS A 62 2.80 -4.74 -0.74
C HIS A 62 3.67 -3.48 -0.80
N ASN A 63 4.11 -3.07 -1.99
CA ASN A 63 4.89 -1.85 -2.19
C ASN A 63 4.10 -0.59 -1.79
N TRP A 64 2.82 -0.52 -2.14
CA TRP A 64 1.97 0.61 -1.73
C TRP A 64 1.84 0.71 -0.21
N VAL A 65 1.60 -0.42 0.45
CA VAL A 65 1.50 -0.44 1.92
C VAL A 65 2.82 -0.04 2.54
N HIS A 66 3.93 -0.63 2.08
CA HIS A 66 5.25 -0.33 2.63
C HIS A 66 5.60 1.15 2.50
N LYS A 67 5.42 1.73 1.31
CA LYS A 67 5.72 3.14 1.09
C LYS A 67 4.74 4.09 1.80
N ALA A 68 3.49 3.67 2.05
CA ALA A 68 2.55 4.43 2.88
C ALA A 68 2.90 4.38 4.37
N ASP A 69 3.40 3.24 4.86
CA ASP A 69 3.87 3.05 6.24
C ASP A 69 5.23 3.75 6.49
N LEU A 70 6.04 3.91 5.44
CA LEU A 70 7.29 4.68 5.45
C LEU A 70 7.09 6.21 5.37
N GLN A 71 5.85 6.70 5.21
CA GLN A 71 5.59 8.13 5.33
C GLN A 71 5.95 8.57 6.76
N PRO A 72 6.76 9.63 6.95
CA PRO A 72 6.98 10.14 8.28
C PRO A 72 5.64 10.58 8.87
N GLU A 73 5.29 10.08 10.07
CA GLU A 73 4.24 10.68 10.90
C GLU A 73 4.48 12.19 10.86
N SER A 74 3.47 12.97 10.43
CA SER A 74 3.56 14.34 9.88
C SER A 74 4.14 15.43 10.82
N GLY A 75 5.31 15.19 11.41
CA GLY A 75 5.94 16.04 12.41
C GLY A 75 7.44 15.80 12.60
N ARG A 76 8.08 14.90 11.86
CA ARG A 76 9.54 14.71 11.93
C ARG A 76 10.14 14.77 10.52
N GLY A 77 11.11 15.68 10.36
CA GLY A 77 11.67 16.15 9.08
C GLY A 77 12.09 15.05 8.09
N PRO A 78 12.20 15.43 6.79
CA PRO A 78 12.36 14.50 5.69
C PRO A 78 13.81 14.05 5.59
N ASP A 79 14.21 13.06 6.38
CA ASP A 79 15.59 12.54 6.36
C ASP A 79 15.67 11.01 6.24
N HIS A 80 14.68 10.35 5.64
CA HIS A 80 14.89 8.99 5.15
C HIS A 80 14.27 8.78 3.77
N VAL A 81 15.10 9.08 2.77
CA VAL A 81 15.03 8.48 1.45
C VAL A 81 15.47 7.01 1.59
N ALA A 82 14.52 6.07 1.54
CA ALA A 82 14.84 4.67 1.28
C ALA A 82 14.70 4.44 -0.25
N VAL A 83 15.83 4.56 -0.94
CA VAL A 83 15.99 4.22 -2.35
C VAL A 83 16.14 2.71 -2.50
N ASP A 84 15.18 2.15 -3.24
CA ASP A 84 15.17 0.99 -4.10
C ASP A 84 15.78 -0.37 -3.72
N GLU A 85 14.90 -1.36 -3.90
CA GLU A 85 15.13 -2.59 -4.66
C GLU A 85 16.26 -3.51 -4.20
N THR A 86 15.94 -4.34 -3.21
CA THR A 86 16.41 -5.73 -3.30
C THR A 86 15.50 -6.48 -4.27
N VAL A 87 16.01 -6.61 -5.51
CA VAL A 87 15.47 -7.46 -6.56
C VAL A 87 15.34 -8.89 -6.03
N ILE A 88 14.10 -9.36 -5.82
CA ILE A 88 13.82 -10.78 -5.64
C ILE A 88 13.15 -11.26 -6.94
N ARG A 89 13.97 -11.86 -7.81
CA ARG A 89 13.48 -12.76 -8.86
C ARG A 89 12.92 -14.00 -8.17
N LEU A 90 11.63 -14.24 -8.27
CA LEU A 90 11.07 -15.57 -8.12
C LEU A 90 10.49 -15.96 -9.48
N ASN A 91 11.25 -16.81 -10.19
CA ASN A 91 10.76 -17.52 -11.36
C ASN A 91 9.90 -18.71 -10.89
N ASP A 92 8.83 -18.91 -11.65
CA ASP A 92 8.10 -20.13 -12.00
C ASP A 92 7.93 -21.27 -10.98
N GLU A 93 6.67 -21.50 -10.59
CA GLU A 93 5.92 -22.68 -11.06
C GLU A 93 4.43 -22.32 -11.30
#